data_AF-A0A933I7F0-F1
#
_entry.id   AF-A0A933I7F0-F1
#
_cell.length_a   1.000
_cell.length_b   1.000
_cell.length_c   1.000
_cell.angle_alpha   90.00
_cell.angle_beta   90.00
_cell.angle_gamma   90.00
#
_symmetry.space_group_name_H-M   'P 1'
#
loop_
_entity.id
_entity.type
_entity.pdbx_description
1 polymer ?
#
loop_
_entity_poly.entity_id
_entity_poly.type
_entity_poly.pdbx_seq_one_letter_code
_entity_poly.pdbx_strand_id
1 'polypeptide(L)'
;MSQKGTATEDDVQTAPPAMIEEDLRETIKYKVGTEKKLATVGVSFRVIDVEEGEVVITETLKEQKEARDDFSEGASFADIVFDPLEMPTDSELLQSVTQKVVENLGFKVLSRFQNLQVLYHTNAEMLKKKMEYEKAIEKYTDSIYIEDIKNISSPLSENSRKEIEKLLQQIES
;
A
#
# COMPACT_ATOMS: atom_id res chain seq x y z
N MET A 1 75.01 24.29 -51.77
CA MET A 1 73.84 23.94 -52.60
C MET A 1 73.99 22.47 -52.98
N SER A 2 73.24 21.57 -52.35
CA SER A 2 73.37 20.12 -52.56
C SER A 2 72.22 19.64 -53.46
N GLN A 3 72.58 18.96 -54.56
CA GLN A 3 71.68 18.42 -55.56
C GLN A 3 70.70 17.42 -54.94
N LYS A 4 69.41 17.59 -55.22
CA LYS A 4 68.34 16.63 -54.92
C LYS A 4 68.57 15.39 -55.79
N GLY A 5 68.91 14.26 -55.17
CA GLY A 5 68.94 12.97 -55.85
C GLY A 5 67.53 12.60 -56.33
N THR A 6 67.40 12.26 -57.60
CA THR A 6 66.17 11.71 -58.18
C THR A 6 66.05 10.24 -57.77
N ALA A 7 64.90 9.84 -57.22
CA ALA A 7 64.64 8.47 -56.80
C ALA A 7 64.75 7.49 -57.98
N THR A 8 65.34 6.32 -57.72
CA THR A 8 65.55 5.25 -58.71
C THR A 8 64.24 4.47 -58.92
N GLU A 9 64.03 3.85 -60.08
CA GLU A 9 62.76 3.13 -60.40
C GLU A 9 62.41 2.04 -59.37
N ASP A 10 63.42 1.37 -58.80
CA ASP A 10 63.26 0.38 -57.73
C ASP A 10 62.78 1.00 -56.39
N ASP A 11 63.15 2.26 -56.12
CA ASP A 11 62.73 2.99 -54.91
C ASP A 11 61.25 3.40 -54.98
N VAL A 12 60.72 3.60 -56.19
CA VAL A 12 59.30 3.92 -56.42
C VAL A 12 58.43 2.67 -56.30
N GLN A 13 58.94 1.49 -56.70
CA GLN A 13 58.21 0.22 -56.60
C GLN A 13 58.12 -0.35 -55.18
N THR A 14 59.11 -0.09 -54.34
CA THR A 14 59.13 -0.53 -52.93
C THR A 14 58.63 0.53 -51.95
N ALA A 15 58.19 1.68 -52.46
CA ALA A 15 57.63 2.74 -51.63
C ALA A 15 56.31 2.28 -50.97
N PRO A 16 56.12 2.56 -49.66
CA PRO A 16 54.85 2.31 -49.03
C PRO A 16 53.74 3.10 -49.75
N PRO A 17 52.51 2.57 -49.81
CA PRO A 17 51.40 3.26 -50.44
C PRO A 17 51.17 4.61 -49.76
N ALA A 18 50.85 5.63 -50.57
CA ALA A 18 50.65 7.00 -50.09
C ALA A 18 49.45 7.15 -49.12
N MET A 19 48.53 6.19 -49.14
CA MET A 19 47.36 6.14 -48.27
C MET A 19 47.07 4.67 -47.94
N ILE A 20 46.82 4.40 -46.65
CA ILE A 20 46.33 3.11 -46.16
C ILE A 20 44.95 3.41 -45.57
N GLU A 21 43.91 2.81 -46.12
CA GLU A 21 42.56 2.88 -45.56
C GLU A 21 42.42 1.75 -44.54
N GLU A 22 42.21 2.11 -43.27
CA GLU A 22 41.92 1.16 -42.19
C GLU A 22 40.51 1.39 -41.66
N ASP A 23 39.77 0.30 -41.45
CA ASP A 23 38.46 0.36 -40.79
C ASP A 23 38.62 0.83 -39.34
N LEU A 24 38.19 2.06 -39.04
CA LEU A 24 38.14 2.56 -37.67
C LEU A 24 37.03 1.85 -36.90
N ARG A 25 37.40 0.87 -36.08
CA ARG A 25 36.47 0.16 -35.19
C ARG A 25 36.58 0.70 -33.78
N GLU A 26 35.63 1.55 -33.39
CA GLU A 26 35.51 2.02 -32.01
C GLU A 26 34.45 1.22 -31.26
N THR A 27 34.79 0.78 -30.05
CA THR A 27 33.84 0.15 -29.14
C THR A 27 33.28 1.21 -28.21
N ILE A 28 32.00 1.54 -28.38
CA ILE A 28 31.31 2.48 -27.52
C ILE A 28 30.54 1.69 -26.45
N LYS A 29 30.75 2.09 -25.20
CA LYS A 29 30.01 1.55 -24.06
C LYS A 29 28.84 2.49 -23.75
N TYR A 30 27.65 1.95 -23.63
CA TYR A 30 26.45 2.65 -23.19
C TYR A 30 25.82 1.88 -22.02
N LYS A 31 25.07 2.56 -21.16
CA LYS A 31 24.41 1.90 -20.04
C LYS A 31 22.98 1.52 -20.39
N VAL A 32 22.67 0.28 -20.04
CA VAL A 32 21.31 -0.24 -19.92
C VAL A 32 21.20 -0.88 -18.55
N GLY A 33 20.04 -0.77 -17.94
CA GLY A 33 19.84 -1.31 -16.61
C GLY A 33 18.39 -1.44 -16.25
N THR A 34 18.15 -2.24 -15.21
CA THR A 34 16.89 -2.31 -14.51
C THR A 34 17.11 -1.73 -13.13
N GLU A 35 16.29 -0.76 -12.74
CA GLU A 35 16.24 -0.27 -11.37
C GLU A 35 14.97 -0.77 -10.68
N LYS A 36 15.12 -1.11 -9.39
CA LYS A 36 14.03 -1.64 -8.58
C LYS A 36 14.04 -1.01 -7.19
N LYS A 37 12.89 -0.51 -6.77
CA LYS A 37 12.65 0.00 -5.42
C LYS A 37 11.52 -0.77 -4.77
N LEU A 38 11.72 -1.12 -3.50
CA LEU A 38 10.73 -1.79 -2.67
C LEU A 38 10.52 -0.98 -1.40
N ALA A 39 9.28 -0.56 -1.17
CA ALA A 39 8.86 0.01 0.11
C ALA A 39 7.95 -0.98 0.83
N THR A 40 8.21 -1.18 2.12
CA THR A 40 7.44 -2.08 2.99
C THR A 40 7.09 -1.34 4.26
N VAL A 41 5.83 -1.37 4.66
CA VAL A 41 5.36 -0.78 5.93
C VAL A 41 4.59 -1.84 6.69
N GLY A 42 4.95 -2.01 7.96
CA GLY A 42 4.28 -2.90 8.90
C GLY A 42 3.74 -2.12 10.08
N VAL A 43 2.46 -2.31 10.41
CA VAL A 43 1.81 -1.69 11.58
C VAL A 43 1.15 -2.77 12.41
N SER A 44 1.56 -2.86 13.68
CA SER A 44 0.92 -3.72 14.67
C SER A 44 0.01 -2.87 15.56
N PHE A 45 -1.23 -3.31 15.73
CA PHE A 45 -2.21 -2.59 16.56
C PHE A 45 -2.99 -3.56 17.43
N ARG A 46 -3.51 -3.02 18.54
CA ARG A 46 -4.41 -3.72 19.44
C ARG A 46 -5.60 -2.84 19.79
N VAL A 47 -6.77 -3.43 19.90
CA VAL A 47 -8.00 -2.79 20.37
C VAL A 47 -8.35 -3.38 21.73
N ILE A 48 -8.63 -2.53 22.71
CA ILE A 48 -8.90 -2.91 24.09
C ILE A 48 -10.30 -2.43 24.45
N ASP A 49 -11.12 -3.31 25.00
CA ASP A 49 -12.38 -2.93 25.63
C ASP A 49 -12.07 -2.34 27.01
N VAL A 50 -12.50 -1.11 27.25
CA VAL A 50 -12.21 -0.40 28.50
C VAL A 50 -13.16 -0.82 29.62
N GLU A 51 -14.37 -1.30 29.30
CA GLU A 51 -15.33 -1.80 30.30
C GLU A 51 -14.84 -3.12 30.89
N GLU A 52 -14.33 -4.03 30.05
CA GLU A 52 -13.91 -5.38 30.45
C GLU A 52 -12.39 -5.51 30.68
N GLY A 53 -11.60 -4.56 30.17
CA GLY A 53 -10.13 -4.61 30.21
C GLY A 53 -9.52 -5.65 29.26
N GLU A 54 -10.33 -6.24 28.38
CA GLU A 54 -9.92 -7.33 27.49
C GLU A 54 -9.36 -6.83 26.15
N VAL A 55 -8.38 -7.56 25.62
CA VAL A 55 -7.85 -7.29 24.28
C VAL A 55 -8.78 -7.92 23.25
N VAL A 56 -9.53 -7.07 22.56
CA VAL A 56 -10.52 -7.47 21.55
C VAL A 56 -9.85 -7.86 20.24
N ILE A 57 -8.76 -7.17 19.87
CA ILE A 57 -8.03 -7.42 18.62
C ILE A 57 -6.53 -7.27 18.87
N THR A 58 -5.73 -8.16 18.28
CA THR A 58 -4.29 -7.98 18.09
C THR A 58 -3.94 -8.42 16.69
N GLU A 59 -3.49 -7.49 15.85
CA GLU A 59 -3.16 -7.79 14.46
C GLU A 59 -1.93 -7.02 13.99
N THR A 60 -1.31 -7.54 12.93
CA THR A 60 -0.23 -6.86 12.22
C THR A 60 -0.60 -6.76 10.74
N LEU A 61 -0.67 -5.53 10.25
CA LEU A 61 -0.86 -5.22 8.84
C LEU A 61 0.51 -5.02 8.21
N LYS A 62 0.73 -5.61 7.04
CA LYS A 62 1.95 -5.44 6.26
C LYS A 62 1.56 -5.16 4.83
N GLU A 63 2.03 -4.04 4.30
CA GLU A 63 1.87 -3.67 2.90
C GLU A 63 3.24 -3.48 2.26
N GLN A 64 3.31 -3.77 0.98
CA GLN A 64 4.50 -3.58 0.17
C GLN A 64 4.13 -3.00 -1.19
N LYS A 65 5.00 -2.16 -1.74
CA LYS A 65 4.88 -1.66 -3.11
C LYS A 65 6.25 -1.67 -3.77
N GLU A 66 6.25 -2.23 -4.97
CA GLU A 66 7.41 -2.29 -5.84
C GLU A 66 7.24 -1.27 -6.97
N ALA A 67 8.31 -0.53 -7.25
CA ALA A 67 8.48 0.21 -8.48
C ALA A 67 9.68 -0.38 -9.21
N ARG A 68 9.52 -0.63 -10.50
CA ARG A 68 10.56 -1.19 -11.36
C ARG A 68 10.50 -0.48 -12.70
N ASP A 69 11.66 -0.13 -13.21
CA ASP A 69 11.81 0.48 -14.52
C ASP A 69 13.09 0.00 -15.21
N ASP A 70 13.03 -0.13 -16.53
CA ASP A 70 14.15 -0.51 -17.38
C ASP A 70 14.56 0.72 -18.18
N PHE A 71 15.84 1.11 -18.14
CA PHE A 71 16.32 2.35 -18.75
C PHE A 71 17.48 2.12 -19.73
N SER A 72 17.65 3.05 -20.68
CA SER A 72 18.68 3.02 -21.72
C SER A 72 19.25 4.41 -21.98
N GLU A 73 20.57 4.58 -21.88
CA GLU A 73 21.24 5.83 -22.29
C GLU A 73 21.23 6.04 -23.82
N GLY A 74 20.75 5.07 -24.60
CA GLY A 74 20.66 5.14 -26.05
C GLY A 74 22.01 5.16 -26.75
N ALA A 75 21.98 4.94 -28.07
CA ALA A 75 23.16 4.99 -28.92
C ALA A 75 22.73 5.39 -30.34
N SER A 76 22.87 6.68 -30.67
CA SER A 76 22.42 7.25 -31.95
C SER A 76 23.10 6.63 -33.17
N PHE A 77 24.33 6.14 -33.03
CA PHE A 77 25.09 5.48 -34.09
C PHE A 77 24.67 4.02 -34.34
N ALA A 78 23.95 3.41 -33.39
CA ALA A 78 23.52 2.00 -33.43
C ALA A 78 21.98 1.86 -33.41
N ASP A 79 21.26 2.96 -33.65
CA ASP A 79 19.78 3.02 -33.64
C ASP A 79 19.15 2.52 -32.32
N ILE A 80 19.85 2.71 -31.20
CA ILE A 80 19.35 2.36 -29.87
C ILE A 80 18.65 3.57 -29.28
N VAL A 81 17.36 3.41 -28.98
CA VAL A 81 16.51 4.46 -28.42
C VAL A 81 16.96 4.82 -27.00
N PHE A 82 16.97 6.12 -26.71
CA PHE A 82 17.15 6.65 -25.37
C PHE A 82 15.85 6.49 -24.58
N ASP A 83 15.94 5.88 -23.40
CA ASP A 83 14.84 5.66 -22.48
C ASP A 83 15.26 6.11 -21.07
N PRO A 84 14.75 7.27 -20.58
CA PRO A 84 15.12 7.78 -19.27
C PRO A 84 14.52 6.93 -18.15
N LEU A 85 15.23 6.84 -17.02
CA LEU A 85 14.70 6.20 -15.82
C LEU A 85 13.52 7.00 -15.24
N GLU A 86 12.32 6.44 -15.29
CA GLU A 86 11.09 7.00 -14.75
C GLU A 86 10.59 6.22 -13.54
N MET A 87 10.97 6.67 -12.35
CA MET A 87 10.56 6.03 -11.09
C MET A 87 10.13 7.04 -10.03
N PRO A 88 9.18 6.67 -9.16
CA PRO A 88 8.83 7.48 -8.02
C PRO A 88 10.03 7.65 -7.08
N THR A 89 10.06 8.78 -6.39
CA THR A 89 10.99 9.01 -5.29
C THR A 89 10.69 8.07 -4.13
N ASP A 90 11.69 7.85 -3.28
CA ASP A 90 11.55 6.95 -2.12
C ASP A 90 10.44 7.45 -1.17
N SER A 91 10.32 8.77 -1.03
CA SER A 91 9.28 9.41 -0.22
C SER A 91 7.88 9.18 -0.80
N GLU A 92 7.69 9.32 -2.11
CA GLU A 92 6.39 9.06 -2.76
C GLU A 92 5.99 7.58 -2.68
N LEU A 93 6.96 6.68 -2.87
CA LEU A 93 6.72 5.25 -2.75
C LEU A 93 6.33 4.88 -1.30
N LEU A 94 7.05 5.41 -0.30
CA LEU A 94 6.75 5.19 1.11
C LEU A 94 5.42 5.81 1.54
N GLN A 95 5.10 7.01 1.06
CA GLN A 95 3.81 7.66 1.32
C GLN A 95 2.66 6.83 0.77
N SER A 96 2.81 6.32 -0.46
CA SER A 96 1.78 5.48 -1.09
C SER A 96 1.54 4.19 -0.31
N VAL A 97 2.59 3.52 0.19
CA VAL A 97 2.43 2.31 1.01
C VAL A 97 1.82 2.65 2.37
N THR A 98 2.30 3.70 3.02
CA THR A 98 1.78 4.17 4.31
C THR A 98 0.28 4.46 4.23
N GLN A 99 -0.16 5.17 3.19
CA GLN A 99 -1.58 5.49 3.00
C GLN A 99 -2.44 4.23 2.88
N LYS A 100 -2.00 3.22 2.12
CA LYS A 100 -2.70 1.93 2.03
C LYS A 100 -2.78 1.22 3.38
N VAL A 101 -1.69 1.20 4.16
CA VAL A 101 -1.71 0.58 5.50
C VAL A 101 -2.69 1.30 6.41
N VAL A 102 -2.72 2.63 6.37
CA VAL A 102 -3.61 3.45 7.20
C VAL A 102 -5.07 3.25 6.80
N GLU A 103 -5.38 3.19 5.50
CA GLU A 103 -6.72 2.90 5.00
C GLU A 103 -7.18 1.50 5.45
N ASN A 104 -6.33 0.49 5.31
CA ASN A 104 -6.61 -0.88 5.78
C ASN A 104 -6.80 -0.94 7.31
N LEU A 105 -5.96 -0.23 8.07
CA LEU A 105 -6.10 -0.10 9.51
C LEU A 105 -7.44 0.53 9.89
N GLY A 106 -7.78 1.66 9.27
CA GLY A 106 -9.03 2.37 9.48
C GLY A 106 -10.23 1.48 9.19
N PHE A 107 -10.23 0.78 8.06
CA PHE A 107 -11.29 -0.17 7.71
C PHE A 107 -11.43 -1.29 8.74
N LYS A 108 -10.32 -1.93 9.14
CA LYS A 108 -10.37 -3.02 10.11
C LYS A 108 -10.90 -2.57 11.47
N VAL A 109 -10.45 -1.43 11.97
CA VAL A 109 -10.92 -0.89 13.25
C VAL A 109 -12.39 -0.48 13.14
N LEU A 110 -12.78 0.28 12.12
CA LEU A 110 -14.13 0.83 11.98
C LEU A 110 -15.18 -0.25 11.66
N SER A 111 -14.82 -1.31 10.93
CA SER A 111 -15.75 -2.39 10.55
C SER A 111 -16.46 -3.01 11.76
N ARG A 112 -15.80 -3.07 12.92
CA ARG A 112 -16.39 -3.58 14.16
C ARG A 112 -17.51 -2.69 14.70
N PHE A 113 -17.35 -1.38 14.56
CA PHE A 113 -18.29 -0.37 15.05
C PHE A 113 -19.47 -0.13 14.08
N GLN A 114 -19.41 -0.68 12.87
CA GLN A 114 -20.50 -0.56 11.89
C GLN A 114 -21.81 -1.18 12.38
N ASN A 115 -21.74 -2.24 13.19
CA ASN A 115 -22.91 -2.99 13.66
C ASN A 115 -23.08 -2.94 15.19
N LEU A 116 -22.76 -1.80 15.83
CA LEU A 116 -22.89 -1.60 17.28
C LEU A 116 -24.28 -1.95 17.84
N GLN A 117 -25.35 -1.66 17.11
CA GLN A 117 -26.72 -1.99 17.51
C GLN A 117 -26.90 -3.50 17.73
N VAL A 118 -26.32 -4.34 16.87
CA VAL A 118 -26.35 -5.80 17.02
C VAL A 118 -25.58 -6.24 18.26
N LEU A 119 -24.42 -5.61 18.50
CA LEU A 119 -23.59 -5.90 19.66
C LEU A 119 -24.33 -5.56 20.96
N TYR A 120 -24.88 -4.36 21.08
CA TYR A 120 -25.62 -3.92 22.26
C TYR A 120 -26.86 -4.77 22.50
N HIS A 121 -27.62 -5.10 21.46
CA HIS A 121 -28.77 -6.00 21.58
C HIS A 121 -28.36 -7.40 22.07
N THR A 122 -27.27 -7.95 21.54
CA THR A 122 -26.76 -9.27 21.95
C THR A 122 -26.28 -9.25 23.41
N ASN A 123 -25.61 -8.18 23.83
CA ASN A 123 -25.16 -7.99 25.21
C ASN A 123 -26.36 -7.85 26.16
N ALA A 124 -27.40 -7.13 25.77
CA ALA A 124 -28.64 -7.00 26.51
C ALA A 124 -29.34 -8.35 26.70
N GLU A 125 -29.41 -9.18 25.66
CA GLU A 125 -29.93 -10.56 25.75
C GLU A 125 -29.12 -11.44 26.71
N MET A 126 -27.79 -11.27 26.75
CA MET A 126 -26.93 -11.97 27.70
C MET A 126 -27.18 -11.52 29.15
N LEU A 127 -27.26 -10.21 29.39
CA LEU A 127 -27.51 -9.63 30.71
C LEU A 127 -28.91 -10.02 31.23
N LYS A 128 -29.90 -10.04 30.35
CA LYS A 128 -31.25 -10.55 30.65
C LYS A 128 -31.20 -11.99 31.16
N LYS A 129 -30.45 -12.88 30.50
CA LYS A 129 -30.27 -14.27 30.93
C LYS A 129 -29.56 -14.40 32.28
N LYS A 130 -28.72 -13.43 32.64
CA LYS A 130 -28.05 -13.34 33.94
C LYS A 130 -28.92 -12.68 35.03
N MET A 131 -30.16 -12.31 34.70
CA MET A 131 -31.09 -11.56 35.57
C MET A 131 -30.58 -10.17 35.98
N GLU A 132 -29.64 -9.61 35.22
CA GLU A 132 -29.16 -8.23 35.40
C GLU A 132 -30.06 -7.27 34.60
N TYR A 133 -31.31 -7.14 35.01
CA TYR A 133 -32.36 -6.49 34.22
C TYR A 133 -32.11 -5.01 33.96
N GLU A 134 -31.64 -4.25 34.95
CA GLU A 134 -31.32 -2.82 34.79
C GLU A 134 -30.26 -2.59 33.69
N LYS A 135 -29.16 -3.34 33.74
CA LYS A 135 -28.10 -3.26 32.72
C LYS A 135 -28.56 -3.77 31.36
N ALA A 136 -29.44 -4.78 31.33
CA ALA A 136 -30.03 -5.25 30.09
C ALA A 136 -30.86 -4.15 29.42
N ILE A 137 -31.68 -3.43 30.19
CA ILE A 137 -32.48 -2.29 29.71
C ILE A 137 -31.59 -1.18 29.16
N GLU A 138 -30.50 -0.85 29.86
CA GLU A 138 -29.51 0.13 29.40
C GLU A 138 -28.95 -0.26 28.02
N LYS A 139 -28.44 -1.50 27.87
CA LYS A 139 -27.88 -1.96 26.59
C LYS A 139 -28.94 -2.09 25.47
N TYR A 140 -30.21 -2.42 25.77
CA TYR A 140 -31.28 -2.34 24.77
C TYR A 140 -31.54 -0.89 24.32
N THR A 141 -31.47 0.06 25.24
CA THR A 141 -31.62 1.49 24.96
C THR A 141 -30.48 1.99 24.08
N ASP A 142 -29.24 1.59 24.38
CA ASP A 142 -28.07 1.89 23.54
C ASP A 142 -28.25 1.36 22.12
N SER A 143 -28.76 0.12 21.97
CA SER A 143 -29.05 -0.46 20.65
C SER A 143 -30.02 0.40 19.85
N ILE A 144 -31.11 0.85 20.46
CA ILE A 144 -32.11 1.72 19.82
C ILE A 144 -31.48 3.06 19.44
N TYR A 145 -30.75 3.66 20.36
CA TYR A 145 -30.13 4.98 20.16
C TYR A 145 -29.13 4.96 19.00
N ILE A 146 -28.36 3.89 18.85
CA ILE A 146 -27.44 3.72 17.71
C ILE A 146 -28.18 3.62 16.38
N GLU A 147 -29.33 2.94 16.33
CA GLU A 147 -30.16 2.90 15.11
C GLU A 147 -30.72 4.27 14.76
N ASP A 148 -31.19 5.01 15.77
CA ASP A 148 -31.70 6.38 15.61
C ASP A 148 -30.60 7.33 15.10
N ILE A 149 -29.39 7.31 15.68
CA ILE A 149 -28.26 8.12 15.21
C ILE A 149 -27.89 7.78 13.76
N LYS A 150 -27.87 6.49 13.43
CA LYS A 150 -27.54 6.02 12.09
C LYS A 150 -28.66 6.23 11.08
N ASN A 151 -29.85 6.64 11.55
CA ASN A 151 -31.06 6.77 10.75
C ASN A 151 -31.38 5.46 9.98
N ILE A 152 -31.17 4.32 10.64
CA ILE A 152 -31.43 2.98 10.11
C ILE A 152 -32.64 2.41 10.85
N SER A 153 -33.66 1.98 10.11
CA SER A 153 -34.78 1.24 10.69
C SER A 153 -34.49 -0.25 10.63
N SER A 154 -34.33 -0.91 11.78
CA SER A 154 -34.18 -2.36 11.83
C SER A 154 -35.18 -3.00 12.83
N PRO A 155 -35.48 -4.30 12.68
CA PRO A 155 -36.33 -5.03 13.63
C PRO A 155 -35.74 -5.06 15.05
N LEU A 156 -34.45 -4.77 15.24
CA LEU A 156 -33.80 -4.78 16.54
C LEU A 156 -34.35 -3.69 17.46
N SER A 157 -34.63 -2.49 16.96
CA SER A 157 -35.23 -1.44 17.79
C SER A 157 -36.62 -1.82 18.29
N GLU A 158 -37.48 -2.35 17.42
CA GLU A 158 -38.82 -2.81 17.81
C GLU A 158 -38.75 -3.96 18.81
N ASN A 159 -37.84 -4.92 18.60
CA ASN A 159 -37.63 -6.02 19.52
C ASN A 159 -37.11 -5.53 20.88
N SER A 160 -36.10 -4.66 20.87
CA SER A 160 -35.51 -4.07 22.08
C SER A 160 -36.55 -3.31 22.90
N ARG A 161 -37.44 -2.52 22.27
CA ARG A 161 -38.55 -1.84 22.96
C ARG A 161 -39.50 -2.82 23.65
N LYS A 162 -39.90 -3.89 22.95
CA LYS A 162 -40.76 -4.94 23.52
C LYS A 162 -40.10 -5.65 24.71
N GLU A 163 -38.80 -5.94 24.62
CA GLU A 163 -38.07 -6.59 25.70
C GLU A 163 -37.90 -5.65 26.91
N ILE A 164 -37.63 -4.36 26.70
CA ILE A 164 -37.58 -3.37 27.79
C ILE A 164 -38.92 -3.32 28.54
N GLU A 165 -40.05 -3.26 27.85
CA GLU A 165 -41.38 -3.24 28.48
C GLU A 165 -41.62 -4.48 29.36
N LYS A 166 -41.25 -5.67 28.86
CA LYS A 166 -41.37 -6.91 29.64
C LYS A 166 -40.48 -6.90 30.89
N LEU A 167 -39.26 -6.40 30.76
CA LEU A 167 -38.31 -6.34 31.87
C LEU A 167 -38.75 -5.35 32.95
N LEU A 168 -39.28 -4.19 32.56
CA LEU A 168 -39.82 -3.21 33.51
C LEU A 168 -40.99 -3.81 34.31
N GLN A 169 -41.91 -4.53 33.66
CA GLN A 169 -42.99 -5.23 34.36
C GLN A 169 -42.47 -6.27 35.35
N GLN A 170 -41.40 -6.99 35.02
CA GLN A 170 -40.78 -7.97 35.92
C GLN A 170 -40.05 -7.34 37.11
N ILE A 171 -39.53 -6.12 36.96
CA ILE A 171 -38.87 -5.39 38.06
C ILE A 171 -39.91 -4.81 39.03
N GLU A 172 -41.08 -4.40 38.50
CA GLU A 172 -42.20 -3.87 39.30
C GLU A 172 -43.03 -4.96 40.02
N SER A 173 -42.84 -6.23 39.65
CA SER A 173 -43.52 -7.42 40.22
C SER A 173 -42.83 -7.94 41.48
#